data_AF-A0A9J7MJM2-F1
#
_entry.id   AF-A0A9J7MJM2-F1
#
_cell.length_a   1.000
_cell.length_b   1.000
_cell.length_c   1.000
_cell.angle_alpha   90.00
_cell.angle_beta   90.00
_cell.angle_gamma   90.00
#
_symmetry.space_group_name_H-M   'P 1'
#
loop_
_entity.id
_entity.type
_entity.pdbx_description
1 polymer ?
#
loop_
_entity_poly.entity_id
_entity_poly.type
_entity_poly.pdbx_seq_one_letter_code
_entity_poly.pdbx_strand_id
1 'polypeptide(L)'
;MTNAEVTFGIIELCKMQTLVLVLLYFGAAAGQVCHDYQFQCANGNCIPLSWECDDYNDCGDNSDEQNCNGGTQQCSASQFQCTDGSCIPTVWVCDGDNDCGDMSDEQNCNGEGGLATCGGFLNETAGSISPPYGNNMDCIWTISAPAGYFIEVEFTAFDVEDDGSSCRYDYVAVYDGADTSAPLLAKLCGSTIPAPLRSQGSALTVRFVTDSSITETGFTLVYTTTDQQPMHASGCGGPKELTGPFGDFFSMNFPNNYGNNAQCKWEITVEAGKRINLVFPIFELETERDCNNDFVEIIDNNISQGRLCGNLNVQLPPYTSMSNTLSVMFYSDDSTTATGFAAQYTTIV
;
A
#
# COMPACT_ATOMS: atom_id res chain seq x y z
N MET A 1 -54.75 -59.57 -56.04
CA MET A 1 -54.15 -58.93 -54.85
C MET A 1 -54.59 -57.48 -54.90
N THR A 2 -55.32 -57.09 -53.86
CA THR A 2 -56.30 -56.00 -53.68
C THR A 2 -55.85 -54.62 -54.21
N ASN A 3 -56.60 -53.93 -55.09
CA ASN A 3 -57.77 -53.04 -54.85
C ASN A 3 -57.47 -51.91 -53.83
N ALA A 4 -57.84 -50.63 -53.96
CA ALA A 4 -58.56 -49.82 -54.94
C ALA A 4 -58.50 -48.34 -54.44
N GLU A 5 -58.79 -47.37 -55.33
CA GLU A 5 -59.64 -46.15 -55.14
C GLU A 5 -59.40 -45.17 -53.95
N VAL A 6 -59.12 -43.87 -54.13
CA VAL A 6 -59.94 -42.71 -54.60
C VAL A 6 -60.60 -41.87 -53.45
N THR A 7 -60.16 -40.60 -53.36
CA THR A 7 -60.81 -39.33 -52.90
C THR A 7 -61.15 -38.96 -51.43
N PHE A 8 -61.13 -37.61 -51.23
CA PHE A 8 -61.74 -36.70 -50.23
C PHE A 8 -60.83 -36.25 -49.05
N GLY A 9 -60.66 -34.96 -48.71
CA GLY A 9 -61.23 -33.71 -49.24
C GLY A 9 -60.70 -32.46 -48.50
N ILE A 10 -60.56 -31.36 -49.25
CA ILE A 10 -61.00 -29.96 -49.01
C ILE A 10 -60.92 -29.31 -47.60
N ILE A 11 -60.17 -28.20 -47.55
CA ILE A 11 -60.40 -26.88 -46.88
C ILE A 11 -60.68 -26.89 -45.37
N GLU A 12 -59.73 -26.35 -44.59
CA GLU A 12 -59.99 -25.52 -43.40
C GLU A 12 -58.78 -24.60 -43.16
N LEU A 13 -58.99 -23.32 -43.44
CA LEU A 13 -58.09 -22.20 -43.15
C LEU A 13 -58.33 -21.73 -41.71
N CYS A 14 -57.52 -22.14 -40.74
CA CYS A 14 -57.20 -21.29 -39.57
C CYS A 14 -56.10 -21.88 -38.67
N LYS A 15 -55.02 -21.10 -38.49
CA LYS A 15 -54.08 -21.05 -37.34
C LYS A 15 -52.96 -22.10 -37.17
N MET A 16 -51.78 -21.51 -37.05
CA MET A 16 -50.56 -21.92 -36.32
C MET A 16 -49.57 -22.90 -36.96
N GLN A 17 -48.38 -22.35 -37.22
CA GLN A 17 -47.03 -22.95 -37.21
C GLN A 17 -46.85 -24.20 -38.08
N THR A 18 -45.99 -24.20 -39.11
CA THR A 18 -44.54 -24.03 -38.97
C THR A 18 -43.94 -23.87 -40.38
N LEU A 19 -42.99 -22.94 -40.52
CA LEU A 19 -42.12 -22.71 -41.68
C LEU A 19 -41.51 -24.02 -42.22
N VAL A 20 -41.39 -24.16 -43.54
CA VAL A 20 -40.11 -24.11 -44.28
C VAL A 20 -40.45 -24.11 -45.79
N LEU A 21 -40.32 -22.96 -46.45
CA LEU A 21 -40.12 -22.91 -47.90
C LEU A 21 -39.24 -21.70 -48.23
N VAL A 22 -38.23 -21.97 -49.06
CA VAL A 22 -37.52 -21.02 -49.92
C VAL A 22 -36.63 -20.00 -49.21
N LEU A 23 -35.31 -20.16 -49.39
CA LEU A 23 -34.41 -19.12 -49.92
C LEU A 23 -33.05 -19.77 -50.21
N LEU A 24 -32.96 -20.49 -51.33
CA LEU A 24 -31.70 -20.93 -51.96
C LEU A 24 -31.12 -19.84 -52.88
N TYR A 25 -31.27 -18.56 -52.53
CA TYR A 25 -30.67 -17.43 -53.24
C TYR A 25 -30.54 -16.26 -52.29
N PHE A 26 -29.49 -16.27 -51.48
CA PHE A 26 -28.66 -15.14 -51.04
C PHE A 26 -27.68 -15.80 -50.09
N GLY A 27 -26.41 -15.90 -50.50
CA GLY A 27 -25.36 -16.21 -49.55
C GLY A 27 -25.41 -15.10 -48.50
N ALA A 28 -25.89 -15.43 -47.30
CA ALA A 28 -25.61 -14.61 -46.14
C ALA A 28 -24.10 -14.69 -45.97
N ALA A 29 -23.40 -13.66 -46.46
CA ALA A 29 -22.06 -13.38 -46.01
C ALA A 29 -22.14 -13.35 -44.49
N ALA A 30 -21.52 -14.32 -43.84
CA ALA A 30 -21.23 -14.21 -42.43
C ALA A 30 -20.42 -12.92 -42.30
N GLY A 31 -21.04 -11.87 -41.76
CA GLY A 31 -20.31 -10.66 -41.39
C GLY A 31 -19.22 -11.11 -40.43
N GLN A 32 -17.97 -11.05 -40.88
CA GLN A 32 -16.84 -11.30 -40.01
C GLN A 32 -16.87 -10.20 -38.96
N VAL A 33 -17.27 -10.55 -37.75
CA VAL A 33 -17.17 -9.65 -36.61
C VAL A 33 -15.69 -9.52 -36.33
N CYS A 34 -15.17 -8.29 -36.40
CA CYS A 34 -13.78 -8.02 -36.07
C CYS A 34 -13.52 -8.41 -34.61
N HIS A 35 -12.29 -8.81 -34.30
CA HIS A 35 -11.95 -9.13 -32.92
C HIS A 35 -12.04 -7.88 -32.05
N ASP A 36 -12.21 -8.07 -30.73
CA ASP A 36 -12.39 -7.00 -29.74
C ASP A 36 -11.28 -5.93 -29.73
N TYR A 37 -10.14 -6.20 -30.38
CA TYR A 37 -8.98 -5.30 -30.54
C TYR A 37 -8.85 -4.68 -31.97
N GLN A 38 -9.87 -4.81 -32.82
CA GLN A 38 -9.85 -4.34 -34.20
C GLN A 38 -11.07 -3.46 -34.51
N PHE A 39 -10.87 -2.38 -35.25
CA PHE A 39 -11.93 -1.53 -35.78
C PHE A 39 -12.57 -2.20 -37.00
N GLN A 40 -13.90 -2.21 -37.06
CA GLN A 40 -14.65 -2.71 -38.20
C GLN A 40 -15.02 -1.57 -39.16
N CYS A 41 -14.34 -1.54 -40.30
CA CYS A 41 -14.62 -0.61 -41.39
C CYS A 41 -16.03 -0.81 -41.97
N ALA A 42 -16.59 0.23 -42.59
CA ALA A 42 -17.91 0.17 -43.21
C ALA A 42 -17.99 -0.82 -44.39
N ASN A 43 -16.87 -1.06 -45.07
CA ASN A 43 -16.72 -2.09 -46.11
C ASN A 43 -16.54 -3.52 -45.55
N GLY A 44 -16.49 -3.68 -44.22
CA GLY A 44 -16.34 -4.96 -43.54
C GLY A 44 -14.89 -5.42 -43.33
N ASN A 45 -13.89 -4.62 -43.70
CA ASN A 45 -12.49 -4.87 -43.34
C ASN A 45 -12.24 -4.63 -41.85
N CYS A 46 -11.25 -5.31 -41.29
CA CYS A 46 -10.80 -5.10 -39.92
C CYS A 46 -9.41 -4.47 -39.94
N ILE A 47 -9.25 -3.32 -39.31
CA ILE A 47 -7.96 -2.66 -39.10
C ILE A 47 -7.65 -2.63 -37.60
N PRO A 48 -6.38 -2.43 -37.19
CA PRO A 48 -6.05 -2.15 -35.79
C PRO A 48 -6.84 -0.93 -35.27
N LEU A 49 -7.33 -0.97 -34.02
CA LEU A 49 -8.01 0.18 -33.40
C LEU A 49 -7.13 1.45 -33.35
N SER A 50 -5.81 1.31 -33.42
CA SER A 50 -4.84 2.42 -33.47
C SER A 50 -4.82 3.17 -34.81
N TRP A 51 -5.46 2.63 -35.84
CA TRP A 51 -5.55 3.22 -37.19
C TRP A 51 -6.95 3.82 -37.43
N GLU A 52 -7.72 4.03 -36.36
CA GLU A 52 -8.95 4.81 -36.38
C GLU A 52 -8.62 6.27 -36.04
N CYS A 53 -9.02 7.21 -36.89
CA CYS A 53 -8.77 8.65 -36.71
C CYS A 53 -7.28 9.03 -36.67
N ASP A 54 -6.47 8.45 -37.54
CA ASP A 54 -5.01 8.69 -37.62
C ASP A 54 -4.58 9.54 -38.84
N ASP A 55 -5.55 10.16 -39.52
CA ASP A 55 -5.41 10.94 -40.76
C ASP A 55 -5.01 10.10 -41.99
N TYR A 56 -4.98 8.76 -41.90
CA TYR A 56 -4.78 7.85 -43.02
C TYR A 56 -6.05 7.05 -43.31
N ASN A 57 -6.23 6.68 -44.58
CA ASN A 57 -7.36 5.85 -45.01
C ASN A 57 -6.92 4.40 -45.09
N ASP A 58 -6.86 3.74 -43.93
CA ASP A 58 -6.46 2.34 -43.77
C ASP A 58 -7.60 1.38 -44.05
N CYS A 59 -8.85 1.80 -43.80
CA CYS A 59 -10.02 1.05 -44.20
C CYS A 59 -10.18 0.95 -45.73
N GLY A 60 -9.58 1.85 -46.49
CA GLY A 60 -9.70 1.99 -47.94
C GLY A 60 -11.00 2.64 -48.41
N ASP A 61 -12.02 2.71 -47.57
CA ASP A 61 -13.30 3.41 -47.78
C ASP A 61 -13.46 4.67 -46.90
N ASN A 62 -12.40 5.03 -46.16
CA ASN A 62 -12.29 6.20 -45.29
C ASN A 62 -13.29 6.18 -44.11
N SER A 63 -13.76 5.00 -43.72
CA SER A 63 -14.71 4.83 -42.62
C SER A 63 -14.07 4.95 -41.23
N ASP A 64 -12.78 4.67 -41.14
CA ASP A 64 -11.87 4.98 -40.03
C ASP A 64 -11.77 6.47 -39.73
N GLU A 65 -11.93 7.34 -40.74
CA GLU A 65 -11.72 8.78 -40.62
C GLU A 65 -13.02 9.63 -40.64
N GLN A 66 -14.19 9.00 -40.72
CA GLN A 66 -15.45 9.70 -41.04
C GLN A 66 -16.27 10.19 -39.83
N ASN A 67 -15.95 9.74 -38.62
CA ASN A 67 -16.62 10.17 -37.37
C ASN A 67 -15.65 10.70 -36.32
N CYS A 68 -14.50 11.20 -36.76
CA CYS A 68 -13.56 11.91 -35.91
C CYS A 68 -14.13 13.32 -35.70
N ASN A 69 -14.71 13.61 -34.53
CA ASN A 69 -15.33 14.90 -34.20
C ASN A 69 -14.29 16.04 -34.23
N GLY A 70 -13.98 16.54 -35.42
CA GLY A 70 -13.35 17.83 -35.70
C GLY A 70 -12.21 18.25 -34.76
N GLY A 71 -11.03 17.66 -34.92
CA GLY A 71 -9.76 18.33 -34.62
C GLY A 71 -9.47 18.64 -33.15
N THR A 72 -9.40 17.60 -32.32
CA THR A 72 -8.37 17.36 -31.28
C THR A 72 -8.51 15.89 -30.94
N GLN A 73 -7.41 15.14 -30.93
CA GLN A 73 -7.42 13.72 -30.62
C GLN A 73 -8.23 13.47 -29.35
N GLN A 74 -9.38 12.83 -29.54
CA GLN A 74 -10.10 12.19 -28.45
C GLN A 74 -9.67 10.74 -28.57
N CYS A 75 -8.94 10.26 -27.56
CA CYS A 75 -8.36 8.93 -27.55
C CYS A 75 -9.43 7.88 -27.91
N SER A 76 -9.02 6.81 -28.61
CA SER A 76 -9.92 5.73 -29.03
C SER A 76 -10.70 5.18 -27.82
N ALA A 77 -11.83 4.50 -28.04
CA ALA A 77 -12.66 4.01 -26.93
C ALA A 77 -11.96 3.08 -25.91
N SER A 78 -10.78 2.55 -26.26
CA SER A 78 -9.89 1.73 -25.42
C SER A 78 -8.66 2.48 -24.89
N GLN A 79 -8.62 3.80 -24.99
CA GLN A 79 -7.54 4.65 -24.54
C GLN A 79 -8.06 5.78 -23.64
N PHE A 80 -7.30 6.12 -22.63
CA PHE A 80 -7.54 7.23 -21.72
C PHE A 80 -6.74 8.44 -22.17
N GLN A 81 -7.39 9.61 -22.08
CA GLN A 81 -6.76 10.89 -22.41
C GLN A 81 -6.19 11.53 -21.15
N CYS A 82 -4.87 11.63 -21.12
CA CYS A 82 -4.12 12.36 -20.11
C CYS A 82 -4.45 13.86 -20.16
N THR A 83 -4.15 14.58 -19.07
CA THR A 83 -4.41 16.02 -18.98
C THR A 83 -3.55 16.84 -19.93
N ASP A 84 -2.35 16.36 -20.27
CA ASP A 84 -1.48 16.91 -21.31
C ASP A 84 -1.96 16.63 -22.75
N GLY A 85 -3.01 15.83 -22.92
CA GLY A 85 -3.61 15.45 -24.19
C GLY A 85 -3.04 14.19 -24.82
N SER A 86 -2.07 13.53 -24.19
CA SER A 86 -1.55 12.23 -24.61
C SER A 86 -2.56 11.09 -24.37
N CYS A 87 -2.42 10.00 -25.11
CA CYS A 87 -3.31 8.85 -25.02
C CYS A 87 -2.54 7.63 -24.52
N ILE A 88 -3.01 7.03 -23.44
CA ILE A 88 -2.50 5.77 -22.90
C ILE A 88 -3.60 4.69 -22.96
N PRO A 89 -3.27 3.39 -22.99
CA PRO A 89 -4.24 2.32 -22.84
C PRO A 89 -5.09 2.49 -21.57
N THR A 90 -6.41 2.23 -21.63
CA THR A 90 -7.27 2.29 -20.42
C THR A 90 -6.88 1.31 -19.32
N VAL A 91 -6.03 0.33 -19.64
CA VAL A 91 -5.46 -0.63 -18.66
C VAL A 91 -4.29 -0.04 -17.85
N TRP A 92 -3.77 1.12 -18.27
CA TRP A 92 -2.73 1.90 -17.58
C TRP A 92 -3.32 3.07 -16.80
N VAL A 93 -4.64 3.03 -16.57
CA VAL A 93 -5.33 4.03 -15.75
C VAL A 93 -5.50 3.42 -14.38
N CYS A 94 -5.10 4.16 -13.35
CA CYS A 94 -5.14 3.71 -11.97
C CYS A 94 -4.29 2.47 -11.72
N ASP A 95 -3.19 2.26 -12.44
CA ASP A 95 -2.32 1.09 -12.25
C ASP A 95 -1.12 1.35 -11.32
N GLY A 96 -1.01 2.58 -10.82
CA GLY A 96 0.01 3.02 -9.87
C GLY A 96 1.30 3.50 -10.54
N ASP A 97 1.44 3.39 -11.85
CA ASP A 97 2.51 4.00 -12.62
C ASP A 97 2.04 5.36 -13.20
N ASN A 98 3.00 6.25 -13.47
CA ASN A 98 2.71 7.56 -14.08
C ASN A 98 2.95 7.46 -15.59
N ASP A 99 2.05 6.79 -16.30
CA ASP A 99 2.11 6.58 -17.74
C ASP A 99 1.76 7.85 -18.52
N CYS A 100 0.94 8.72 -17.94
CA CYS A 100 0.67 10.06 -18.47
C CYS A 100 1.84 11.05 -18.30
N GLY A 101 2.83 10.76 -17.46
CA GLY A 101 3.92 11.68 -17.10
C GLY A 101 3.51 12.85 -16.19
N ASP A 102 2.23 13.23 -16.17
CA ASP A 102 1.63 14.27 -15.32
C ASP A 102 0.70 13.73 -14.21
N MET A 103 0.63 12.41 -14.06
CA MET A 103 -0.12 11.65 -13.05
C MET A 103 -1.65 11.80 -13.18
N SER A 104 -2.16 12.08 -14.37
CA SER A 104 -3.60 12.26 -14.62
C SER A 104 -4.37 10.95 -14.82
N ASP A 105 -3.68 9.89 -15.24
CA ASP A 105 -4.10 8.48 -15.22
C ASP A 105 -4.35 7.94 -13.83
N GLU A 106 -3.65 8.46 -12.83
CA GLU A 106 -3.76 8.06 -11.43
C GLU A 106 -4.72 8.94 -10.61
N GLN A 107 -5.48 9.82 -11.28
CA GLN A 107 -6.43 10.73 -10.62
C GLN A 107 -7.87 10.24 -10.73
N ASN A 108 -8.63 10.33 -9.63
CA ASN A 108 -10.06 9.98 -9.55
C ASN A 108 -10.40 8.50 -9.77
N CYS A 109 -9.55 7.61 -9.27
CA CYS A 109 -9.78 6.16 -9.19
C CYS A 109 -10.86 5.80 -8.15
N ASN A 110 -12.09 6.26 -8.36
CA ASN A 110 -13.25 5.93 -7.54
C ASN A 110 -13.88 4.65 -8.08
N GLY A 111 -13.34 3.52 -7.63
CA GLY A 111 -13.59 2.19 -8.19
C GLY A 111 -15.06 1.85 -8.43
N GLU A 112 -15.41 1.74 -9.70
CA GLU A 112 -16.48 0.86 -10.20
C GLU A 112 -16.09 0.39 -11.62
N GLY A 113 -15.49 -0.81 -11.73
CA GLY A 113 -15.48 -1.57 -12.97
C GLY A 113 -14.12 -2.00 -13.53
N GLY A 114 -13.55 -3.08 -12.97
CA GLY A 114 -13.04 -4.15 -13.83
C GLY A 114 -11.55 -4.24 -14.17
N LEU A 115 -10.64 -3.87 -13.28
CA LEU A 115 -9.37 -4.55 -12.99
C LEU A 115 -8.84 -3.99 -11.67
N ALA A 116 -8.35 -4.86 -10.79
CA ALA A 116 -8.24 -4.61 -9.36
C ALA A 116 -7.06 -3.70 -9.00
N THR A 117 -7.31 -2.40 -8.87
CA THR A 117 -6.36 -1.50 -8.22
C THR A 117 -7.06 -0.77 -7.10
N CYS A 118 -6.95 -1.38 -5.92
CA CYS A 118 -7.16 -0.72 -4.65
C CYS A 118 -5.82 -0.13 -4.22
N GLY A 119 -5.81 1.06 -3.66
CA GLY A 119 -4.55 1.73 -3.36
C GLY A 119 -4.61 3.23 -3.60
N GLY A 120 -3.45 3.85 -3.66
CA GLY A 120 -3.29 5.24 -4.10
C GLY A 120 -2.36 6.07 -3.23
N PHE A 121 -2.09 7.28 -3.70
CA PHE A 121 -1.26 8.25 -2.99
C PHE A 121 -2.12 9.16 -2.11
N LEU A 122 -1.76 9.29 -0.84
CA LEU A 122 -2.50 10.03 0.18
C LEU A 122 -1.61 11.12 0.77
N ASN A 123 -1.94 12.39 0.51
CA ASN A 123 -1.12 13.55 0.91
C ASN A 123 -1.84 14.51 1.88
N GLU A 124 -3.02 14.12 2.35
CA GLU A 124 -3.79 14.88 3.33
C GLU A 124 -3.17 14.73 4.73
N THR A 125 -3.42 15.70 5.61
CA THR A 125 -2.86 15.67 6.98
C THR A 125 -3.53 14.63 7.88
N ALA A 126 -4.64 14.04 7.44
CA ALA A 126 -5.32 12.93 8.10
C ALA A 126 -6.23 12.21 7.10
N GLY A 127 -6.51 10.93 7.35
CA GLY A 127 -7.43 10.16 6.51
C GLY A 127 -7.68 8.77 7.04
N SER A 128 -8.39 7.96 6.24
CA SER A 128 -8.72 6.58 6.57
C SER A 128 -8.59 5.67 5.36
N ILE A 129 -8.06 4.46 5.58
CA ILE A 129 -7.99 3.37 4.61
C ILE A 129 -8.92 2.26 5.10
N SER A 130 -9.91 1.89 4.27
CA SER A 130 -10.86 0.81 4.56
C SER A 130 -11.26 0.11 3.27
N PRO A 131 -10.36 -0.69 2.67
CA PRO A 131 -10.63 -1.35 1.40
C PRO A 131 -11.73 -2.42 1.54
N PRO A 132 -12.39 -2.80 0.44
CA PRO A 132 -13.15 -4.03 0.42
C PRO A 132 -12.24 -5.25 0.67
N TYR A 133 -12.79 -6.32 1.25
CA TYR A 133 -12.07 -7.58 1.44
C TYR A 133 -12.57 -8.61 0.42
N GLY A 134 -11.80 -8.81 -0.64
CA GLY A 134 -11.99 -9.84 -1.64
C GLY A 134 -10.74 -10.70 -1.79
N ASN A 135 -10.87 -11.79 -2.55
CA ASN A 135 -9.75 -12.70 -2.84
C ASN A 135 -8.85 -12.14 -3.95
N ASN A 136 -7.57 -12.50 -3.92
CA ASN A 136 -6.54 -12.15 -4.90
C ASN A 136 -6.33 -10.63 -5.05
N MET A 137 -6.43 -9.90 -3.94
CA MET A 137 -6.17 -8.47 -3.89
C MET A 137 -4.70 -8.19 -3.58
N ASP A 138 -4.18 -7.12 -4.15
CA ASP A 138 -2.87 -6.55 -3.80
C ASP A 138 -3.01 -5.03 -3.85
N CYS A 139 -3.37 -4.45 -2.72
CA CYS A 139 -3.59 -3.01 -2.59
C CYS A 139 -2.38 -2.32 -2.02
N ILE A 140 -1.98 -1.17 -2.55
CA ILE A 140 -0.86 -0.38 -2.02
C ILE A 140 -1.26 1.09 -1.86
N TRP A 141 -1.14 1.61 -0.64
CA TRP A 141 -1.29 3.04 -0.35
C TRP A 141 0.04 3.63 0.09
N THR A 142 0.42 4.76 -0.50
CA THR A 142 1.56 5.57 -0.03
C THR A 142 1.01 6.83 0.61
N ILE A 143 1.25 6.97 1.92
CA ILE A 143 0.92 8.17 2.68
C ILE A 143 2.15 9.06 2.68
N SER A 144 1.98 10.32 2.29
CA SER A 144 3.02 11.34 2.27
C SER A 144 2.62 12.51 3.16
N ALA A 145 3.55 12.93 4.01
CA ALA A 145 3.44 14.11 4.84
C ALA A 145 4.41 15.20 4.36
N PRO A 146 4.23 16.46 4.78
CA PRO A 146 5.23 17.49 4.57
C PRO A 146 6.61 17.11 5.14
N ALA A 147 7.67 17.65 4.56
CA ALA A 147 9.02 17.41 5.08
C ALA A 147 9.13 17.84 6.56
N GLY A 148 9.68 16.96 7.40
CA GLY A 148 9.80 17.17 8.84
C GLY A 148 8.59 16.70 9.68
N TYR A 149 7.54 16.17 9.03
CA TYR A 149 6.40 15.56 9.70
C TYR A 149 6.53 14.03 9.71
N PHE A 150 5.77 13.39 10.60
CA PHE A 150 5.63 11.94 10.77
C PHE A 150 4.19 11.54 10.54
N ILE A 151 3.97 10.27 10.25
CA ILE A 151 2.66 9.67 10.01
C ILE A 151 2.38 8.71 11.16
N GLU A 152 1.31 8.98 11.91
CA GLU A 152 0.80 8.11 12.96
C GLU A 152 -0.40 7.34 12.44
N VAL A 153 -0.45 6.03 12.73
CA VAL A 153 -1.40 5.07 12.19
C VAL A 153 -2.06 4.30 13.35
N GLU A 154 -3.38 4.21 13.34
CA GLU A 154 -4.16 3.43 14.29
C GLU A 154 -5.20 2.57 13.54
N PHE A 155 -5.40 1.34 13.99
CA PHE A 155 -6.48 0.48 13.47
C PHE A 155 -7.71 0.62 14.35
N THR A 156 -8.84 1.01 13.76
CA THR A 156 -10.15 1.08 14.47
C THR A 156 -10.98 -0.18 14.28
N ALA A 157 -10.64 -1.01 13.29
CA ALA A 157 -11.18 -2.34 13.06
C ALA A 157 -10.09 -3.21 12.43
N PHE A 158 -10.03 -4.49 12.81
CA PHE A 158 -9.03 -5.42 12.28
C PHE A 158 -9.48 -6.87 12.41
N ASP A 159 -9.66 -7.52 11.27
CA ASP A 159 -10.11 -8.90 11.12
C ASP A 159 -9.66 -9.41 9.75
N VAL A 160 -8.48 -10.03 9.72
CA VAL A 160 -7.80 -10.54 8.52
C VAL A 160 -7.49 -12.01 8.73
N GLU A 161 -7.58 -12.84 7.69
CA GLU A 161 -7.35 -14.28 7.81
C GLU A 161 -6.03 -14.60 8.55
N ASP A 162 -6.12 -15.41 9.61
CA ASP A 162 -4.98 -15.81 10.43
C ASP A 162 -4.55 -17.25 10.15
N ASP A 163 -3.25 -17.43 9.92
CA ASP A 163 -2.62 -18.75 9.79
C ASP A 163 -1.89 -19.20 11.07
N GLY A 164 -1.96 -18.39 12.14
CA GLY A 164 -1.51 -18.67 13.49
C GLY A 164 -0.15 -18.07 13.88
N SER A 165 0.67 -17.56 12.95
CA SER A 165 1.91 -16.83 13.35
C SER A 165 2.67 -16.07 12.27
N SER A 166 2.42 -16.31 10.98
CA SER A 166 3.28 -15.79 9.90
C SER A 166 2.55 -14.96 8.83
N CYS A 167 1.21 -14.89 8.93
CA CYS A 167 0.35 -14.17 8.01
C CYS A 167 0.68 -14.54 6.55
N ARG A 168 0.72 -15.85 6.26
CA ARG A 168 1.13 -16.36 4.93
C ARG A 168 0.06 -16.22 3.86
N TYR A 169 -1.20 -16.26 4.27
CA TYR A 169 -2.35 -16.08 3.38
C TYR A 169 -2.60 -14.58 3.23
N ASP A 170 -3.49 -14.03 4.04
CA ASP A 170 -3.84 -12.62 3.98
C ASP A 170 -3.05 -11.81 5.01
N TYR A 171 -2.67 -10.58 4.63
CA TYR A 171 -1.94 -9.71 5.54
C TYR A 171 -2.01 -8.23 5.17
N VAL A 172 -1.89 -7.40 6.20
CA VAL A 172 -1.56 -5.97 6.08
C VAL A 172 -0.08 -5.79 6.43
N ALA A 173 0.70 -5.26 5.50
CA ALA A 173 2.10 -4.90 5.71
C ALA A 173 2.25 -3.37 5.73
N VAL A 174 3.01 -2.86 6.70
CA VAL A 174 3.27 -1.41 6.85
C VAL A 174 4.77 -1.18 6.75
N TYR A 175 5.21 -0.27 5.88
CA TYR A 175 6.61 0.05 5.59
C TYR A 175 6.91 1.52 5.91
N ASP A 176 8.09 1.77 6.47
CA ASP A 176 8.56 3.09 6.87
C ASP A 176 9.26 3.82 5.72
N GLY A 177 8.49 4.19 4.71
CA GLY A 177 8.98 4.90 3.54
C GLY A 177 7.94 4.98 2.42
N ALA A 178 8.37 5.46 1.26
CA ALA A 178 7.49 5.77 0.13
C ALA A 178 7.03 4.54 -0.68
N ASP A 179 7.67 3.39 -0.48
CA ASP A 179 7.36 2.15 -1.21
C ASP A 179 7.71 0.89 -0.39
N THR A 180 7.45 -0.29 -0.97
CA THR A 180 7.65 -1.59 -0.33
C THR A 180 9.11 -2.05 -0.21
N SER A 181 10.07 -1.29 -0.75
CA SER A 181 11.51 -1.53 -0.52
C SER A 181 12.00 -0.95 0.81
N ALA A 182 11.20 -0.08 1.43
CA ALA A 182 11.48 0.52 2.73
C ALA A 182 11.44 -0.51 3.88
N PRO A 183 11.98 -0.18 5.07
CA PRO A 183 11.93 -1.07 6.22
C PRO A 183 10.49 -1.45 6.60
N LEU A 184 10.22 -2.75 6.74
CA LEU A 184 8.92 -3.26 7.19
C LEU A 184 8.74 -2.98 8.70
N LEU A 185 7.76 -2.14 9.05
CA LEU A 185 7.35 -1.89 10.43
C LEU A 185 6.55 -3.07 10.98
N ALA A 186 5.54 -3.53 10.24
CA ALA A 186 4.67 -4.59 10.72
C ALA A 186 4.10 -5.43 9.58
N LYS A 187 3.87 -6.72 9.85
CA LYS A 187 3.05 -7.62 9.04
C LYS A 187 1.98 -8.24 9.94
N LEU A 188 0.72 -7.99 9.61
CA LEU A 188 -0.40 -8.13 10.53
C LEU A 188 -1.49 -9.01 9.92
N CYS A 189 -2.07 -9.90 10.72
CA CYS A 189 -3.24 -10.72 10.41
C CYS A 189 -3.93 -11.13 11.72
N GLY A 190 -5.11 -11.75 11.62
CA GLY A 190 -5.98 -12.08 12.74
C GLY A 190 -6.99 -11.00 13.11
N SER A 191 -7.65 -11.21 14.23
CA SER A 191 -8.81 -10.41 14.68
C SER A 191 -8.53 -9.53 15.90
N THR A 192 -7.25 -9.47 16.34
CA THR A 192 -6.83 -8.58 17.42
C THR A 192 -6.41 -7.24 16.82
N ILE A 193 -6.99 -6.14 17.31
CA ILE A 193 -6.61 -4.79 16.89
C ILE A 193 -5.11 -4.56 17.18
N PRO A 194 -4.29 -4.27 16.15
CA PRO A 194 -2.86 -4.00 16.32
C PRO A 194 -2.60 -2.74 17.16
N ALA A 195 -1.42 -2.69 17.79
CA ALA A 195 -0.95 -1.47 18.43
C ALA A 195 -0.74 -0.35 17.38
N PRO A 196 -0.92 0.93 17.76
CA PRO A 196 -0.62 2.05 16.88
C PRO A 196 0.82 2.01 16.36
N LEU A 197 1.00 2.44 15.11
CA LEU A 197 2.28 2.50 14.41
C LEU A 197 2.61 3.94 14.05
N ARG A 198 3.90 4.22 13.85
CA ARG A 198 4.38 5.55 13.49
C ARG A 198 5.58 5.44 12.54
N SER A 199 5.66 6.33 11.55
CA SER A 199 6.82 6.44 10.66
C SER A 199 8.01 7.17 11.31
N GLN A 200 9.23 6.93 10.82
CA GLN A 200 10.44 7.71 11.15
C GLN A 200 10.70 8.84 10.15
N GLY A 201 9.92 8.92 9.07
CA GLY A 201 10.02 9.97 8.06
C GLY A 201 8.66 10.49 7.63
N SER A 202 8.67 11.30 6.58
CA SER A 202 7.47 11.93 6.01
C SER A 202 6.75 11.05 4.98
N ALA A 203 7.01 9.73 4.97
CA ALA A 203 6.36 8.78 4.08
C ALA A 203 6.14 7.44 4.80
N LEU A 204 5.01 6.78 4.51
CA LEU A 204 4.65 5.48 5.05
C LEU A 204 3.82 4.73 4.01
N THR A 205 4.10 3.45 3.80
CA THR A 205 3.40 2.63 2.80
C THR A 205 2.63 1.51 3.47
N VAL A 206 1.36 1.33 3.10
CA VAL A 206 0.50 0.24 3.56
C VAL A 206 0.20 -0.67 2.36
N ARG A 207 0.44 -1.97 2.50
CA ARG A 207 0.11 -2.98 1.49
C ARG A 207 -0.82 -4.03 2.07
N PHE A 208 -1.95 -4.29 1.42
CA PHE A 208 -2.90 -5.34 1.79
C PHE A 208 -2.95 -6.41 0.71
N VAL A 209 -2.59 -7.63 1.07
CA VAL A 209 -2.55 -8.77 0.14
C VAL A 209 -3.50 -9.85 0.61
N THR A 210 -4.27 -10.42 -0.33
CA THR A 210 -5.15 -11.56 -0.06
C THR A 210 -4.92 -12.70 -1.04
N ASP A 211 -5.20 -13.93 -0.61
CA ASP A 211 -5.07 -15.14 -1.41
C ASP A 211 -6.38 -15.50 -2.14
N SER A 212 -6.44 -16.68 -2.77
CA SER A 212 -7.59 -17.12 -3.56
C SER A 212 -8.86 -17.48 -2.76
N SER A 213 -8.81 -17.51 -1.43
CA SER A 213 -9.84 -18.06 -0.55
C SER A 213 -9.83 -17.42 0.85
N ILE A 214 -10.94 -17.59 1.57
CA ILE A 214 -11.15 -17.12 2.95
C ILE A 214 -11.05 -15.59 3.07
N THR A 215 -12.18 -14.97 3.36
CA THR A 215 -12.26 -13.53 3.62
C THR A 215 -12.88 -13.30 4.99
N GLU A 216 -12.44 -12.26 5.66
CA GLU A 216 -13.00 -11.82 6.94
C GLU A 216 -13.63 -10.42 6.80
N THR A 217 -13.90 -9.73 7.91
CA THR A 217 -14.53 -8.41 7.87
C THR A 217 -13.58 -7.26 7.47
N GLY A 218 -12.27 -7.50 7.49
CA GLY A 218 -11.25 -6.60 6.97
C GLY A 218 -10.69 -5.65 8.03
N PHE A 219 -10.16 -4.52 7.59
CA PHE A 219 -9.59 -3.54 8.49
C PHE A 219 -10.04 -2.13 8.16
N THR A 220 -10.02 -1.28 9.18
CA THR A 220 -10.08 0.16 9.03
C THR A 220 -8.88 0.75 9.74
N LEU A 221 -8.07 1.47 8.98
CA LEU A 221 -6.88 2.17 9.43
C LEU A 221 -7.15 3.67 9.32
N VAL A 222 -6.86 4.42 10.37
CA VAL A 222 -6.85 5.90 10.35
C VAL A 222 -5.42 6.40 10.50
N TYR A 223 -5.11 7.49 9.83
CA TYR A 223 -3.80 8.12 9.94
C TYR A 223 -3.91 9.63 10.17
N THR A 224 -2.88 10.18 10.82
CA THR A 224 -2.68 11.63 10.96
C THR A 224 -1.22 11.97 10.75
N THR A 225 -0.94 13.17 10.26
CA THR A 225 0.42 13.70 10.11
C THR A 225 0.72 14.65 11.25
N THR A 226 1.92 14.58 11.82
CA THR A 226 2.32 15.41 12.95
C THR A 226 3.75 15.92 12.77
N ASP A 227 3.97 17.23 12.94
CA ASP A 227 5.31 17.83 13.08
C ASP A 227 5.86 17.68 14.49
N GLN A 228 5.01 17.23 15.42
CA GLN A 228 5.43 16.78 16.71
C GLN A 228 6.11 15.43 16.47
N GLN A 229 7.41 15.44 16.16
CA GLN A 229 8.36 14.49 16.79
C GLN A 229 7.83 14.30 18.21
N PRO A 230 7.64 13.08 18.75
CA PRO A 230 7.16 12.98 20.11
C PRO A 230 8.28 13.56 20.96
N MET A 231 8.16 14.84 21.24
CA MET A 231 9.24 15.66 21.72
C MET A 231 9.31 15.22 23.16
N HIS A 232 10.27 14.34 23.45
CA HIS A 232 10.68 14.15 24.82
C HIS A 232 10.87 15.57 25.36
N ALA A 233 10.11 15.99 26.37
CA ALA A 233 9.95 17.42 26.71
C ALA A 233 11.31 18.13 26.98
N SER A 234 12.34 17.35 27.31
CA SER A 234 13.76 17.74 27.43
C SER A 234 14.57 17.85 26.10
N GLY A 235 13.96 17.64 24.94
CA GLY A 235 14.59 17.66 23.61
C GLY A 235 15.30 16.36 23.16
N CYS A 236 15.01 15.22 23.78
CA CYS A 236 15.63 13.94 23.45
C CYS A 236 15.00 13.27 22.22
N GLY A 237 15.72 12.35 21.57
CA GLY A 237 15.23 11.64 20.38
C GLY A 237 14.24 10.54 20.73
N GLY A 238 13.10 10.50 20.04
CA GLY A 238 12.02 9.51 20.29
C GLY A 238 11.10 9.87 21.46
N PRO A 239 9.98 9.12 21.63
CA PRO A 239 8.94 9.43 22.62
C PRO A 239 9.38 9.10 24.04
N LYS A 240 8.88 9.85 25.04
CA LYS A 240 9.10 9.51 26.47
C LYS A 240 8.56 8.12 26.82
N GLU A 241 7.39 7.76 26.28
CA GLU A 241 6.71 6.48 26.53
C GLU A 241 6.72 5.64 25.24
N LEU A 242 7.18 4.39 25.33
CA LEU A 242 7.31 3.43 24.24
C LEU A 242 6.48 2.20 24.58
N THR A 243 5.31 2.05 23.95
CA THR A 243 4.34 0.99 24.30
C THR A 243 4.16 -0.08 23.23
N GLY A 244 4.82 0.08 22.08
CA GLY A 244 4.73 -0.85 20.94
C GLY A 244 5.51 -2.15 21.17
N PRO A 245 5.26 -3.20 20.36
CA PRO A 245 5.99 -4.46 20.46
C PRO A 245 7.45 -4.35 19.98
N PHE A 246 7.81 -3.26 19.33
CA PHE A 246 9.16 -2.85 18.98
C PHE A 246 9.20 -1.32 18.96
N GLY A 247 10.39 -0.76 18.91
CA GLY A 247 10.57 0.68 18.72
C GLY A 247 12.02 1.10 18.84
N ASP A 248 12.26 2.36 18.56
CA ASP A 248 13.58 2.98 18.53
C ASP A 248 13.57 4.33 19.25
N PHE A 249 14.74 4.73 19.72
CA PHE A 249 14.97 6.03 20.32
C PHE A 249 16.46 6.38 20.24
N PHE A 250 16.77 7.66 20.38
CA PHE A 250 18.10 8.18 20.05
C PHE A 250 18.55 9.24 21.05
N SER A 251 19.86 9.44 21.14
CA SER A 251 20.38 10.67 21.75
C SER A 251 19.89 11.90 20.98
N MET A 252 19.82 13.04 21.67
CA MET A 252 19.50 14.34 21.05
C MET A 252 20.37 14.57 19.80
N ASN A 253 19.80 15.15 18.74
CA ASN A 253 20.47 15.53 17.48
C ASN A 253 21.06 14.38 16.63
N PHE A 254 20.95 13.12 17.04
CA PHE A 254 21.46 11.97 16.29
C PHE A 254 20.97 12.02 14.82
N PRO A 255 21.84 11.80 13.80
CA PRO A 255 23.21 11.28 13.86
C PRO A 255 24.31 12.32 14.11
N ASN A 256 23.95 13.59 14.33
CA ASN A 256 24.93 14.58 14.77
C ASN A 256 25.20 14.44 16.27
N ASN A 257 26.27 15.09 16.74
CA ASN A 257 26.61 15.05 18.14
C ASN A 257 25.46 15.53 19.04
N TYR A 258 25.27 14.83 20.16
CA TYR A 258 24.32 15.27 21.19
C TYR A 258 24.72 16.60 21.81
N GLY A 259 23.75 17.29 22.41
CA GLY A 259 24.00 18.51 23.17
C GLY A 259 24.44 18.23 24.61
N ASN A 260 25.04 19.24 25.23
CA ASN A 260 25.41 19.24 26.64
C ASN A 260 24.17 19.37 27.54
N ASN A 261 24.27 18.93 28.79
CA ASN A 261 23.25 19.04 29.84
C ASN A 261 21.96 18.27 29.53
N ALA A 262 22.05 17.16 28.79
CA ALA A 262 20.92 16.32 28.46
C ALA A 262 20.44 15.56 29.69
N GLN A 263 19.12 15.47 29.86
CA GLN A 263 18.47 14.64 30.87
C GLN A 263 17.26 13.95 30.24
N CYS A 264 17.52 12.77 29.67
CA CYS A 264 16.56 11.98 28.93
C CYS A 264 16.15 10.74 29.73
N LYS A 265 14.87 10.38 29.63
CA LYS A 265 14.30 9.17 30.18
C LYS A 265 13.25 8.60 29.23
N TRP A 266 13.51 7.41 28.72
CA TRP A 266 12.56 6.61 27.96
C TRP A 266 11.97 5.52 28.86
N GLU A 267 10.65 5.38 28.84
CA GLU A 267 9.89 4.37 29.58
C GLU A 267 9.28 3.40 28.57
N ILE A 268 9.79 2.17 28.53
CA ILE A 268 9.35 1.10 27.63
C ILE A 268 8.40 0.19 28.40
N THR A 269 7.19 -0.01 27.89
CA THR A 269 6.19 -0.93 28.45
C THR A 269 5.61 -1.81 27.36
N VAL A 270 5.85 -3.12 27.43
CA VAL A 270 5.28 -4.11 26.51
C VAL A 270 4.15 -4.90 27.16
N GLU A 271 3.49 -5.75 26.39
CA GLU A 271 2.39 -6.59 26.86
C GLU A 271 2.78 -7.40 28.12
N ALA A 272 1.83 -7.52 29.05
CA ALA A 272 2.04 -8.25 30.30
C ALA A 272 2.47 -9.70 30.04
N GLY A 273 3.54 -10.14 30.72
CA GLY A 273 4.10 -11.48 30.57
C GLY A 273 5.12 -11.61 29.43
N LYS A 274 5.37 -10.55 28.65
CA LYS A 274 6.50 -10.47 27.71
C LYS A 274 7.70 -9.78 28.34
N ARG A 275 8.85 -9.85 27.68
CA ARG A 275 10.09 -9.14 28.04
C ARG A 275 10.58 -8.28 26.89
N ILE A 276 11.50 -7.38 27.19
CA ILE A 276 12.06 -6.39 26.27
C ILE A 276 13.50 -6.82 25.97
N ASN A 277 13.83 -6.96 24.69
CA ASN A 277 15.20 -7.12 24.22
C ASN A 277 15.67 -5.78 23.63
N LEU A 278 16.58 -5.11 24.33
CA LEU A 278 17.14 -3.80 23.97
C LEU A 278 18.53 -3.97 23.36
N VAL A 279 18.80 -3.28 22.25
CA VAL A 279 20.09 -3.24 21.58
C VAL A 279 20.50 -1.80 21.26
N PHE A 280 21.80 -1.55 21.23
CA PHE A 280 22.39 -0.29 20.78
C PHE A 280 23.27 -0.56 19.57
N PRO A 281 22.73 -0.51 18.33
CA PRO A 281 23.53 -0.72 17.13
C PRO A 281 24.65 0.33 16.96
N ILE A 282 24.41 1.54 17.50
CA ILE A 282 25.38 2.64 17.53
C ILE A 282 25.40 3.19 18.95
N PHE A 283 26.60 3.32 19.52
CA PHE A 283 26.85 3.81 20.87
C PHE A 283 28.24 4.46 20.95
N GLU A 284 28.27 5.79 20.98
CA GLU A 284 29.47 6.59 21.15
C GLU A 284 29.20 7.81 22.02
N LEU A 285 29.61 7.73 23.29
CA LEU A 285 29.59 8.84 24.24
C LEU A 285 31.00 9.31 24.60
N GLU A 286 31.12 10.37 25.40
CA GLU A 286 32.40 10.76 26.00
C GLU A 286 33.07 9.54 26.65
N THR A 287 34.36 9.35 26.37
CA THR A 287 35.14 8.24 26.93
C THR A 287 35.71 8.64 28.28
N GLU A 288 35.21 8.01 29.34
CA GLU A 288 35.63 8.25 30.71
C GLU A 288 35.78 6.92 31.47
N ARG A 289 36.53 6.92 32.58
CA ARG A 289 36.89 5.68 33.27
C ARG A 289 35.71 5.09 34.05
N ASP A 290 34.92 5.95 34.70
CA ASP A 290 33.87 5.55 35.63
C ASP A 290 32.45 5.93 35.14
N CYS A 291 32.34 6.45 33.91
CA CYS A 291 31.10 6.94 33.28
C CYS A 291 30.28 7.90 34.16
N ASN A 292 30.93 8.92 34.72
CA ASN A 292 30.32 9.94 35.58
C ASN A 292 29.90 11.21 34.85
N ASN A 293 30.49 11.47 33.68
CA ASN A 293 30.17 12.63 32.86
C ASN A 293 28.97 12.30 31.97
N ASP A 294 29.21 11.74 30.79
CA ASP A 294 28.15 11.33 29.86
C ASP A 294 27.91 9.83 29.95
N PHE A 295 26.66 9.43 30.15
CA PHE A 295 26.33 8.01 30.25
C PHE A 295 24.90 7.69 29.86
N VAL A 296 24.72 6.47 29.37
CA VAL A 296 23.42 5.79 29.36
C VAL A 296 23.34 4.85 30.55
N GLU A 297 22.19 4.83 31.22
CA GLU A 297 21.89 3.93 32.32
C GLU A 297 20.60 3.17 32.04
N ILE A 298 20.65 1.84 32.18
CA ILE A 298 19.48 0.97 32.05
C ILE A 298 18.95 0.69 33.45
N ILE A 299 17.66 0.94 33.67
CA ILE A 299 16.95 0.65 34.91
C ILE A 299 15.94 -0.46 34.64
N ASP A 300 16.14 -1.61 35.25
CA ASP A 300 15.24 -2.76 35.17
C ASP A 300 14.70 -3.10 36.56
N ASN A 301 13.38 -3.19 36.70
CA ASN A 301 12.68 -3.37 37.98
C ASN A 301 13.14 -2.40 39.08
N ASN A 302 13.34 -1.12 38.72
CA ASN A 302 13.85 -0.07 39.60
C ASN A 302 15.29 -0.29 40.10
N ILE A 303 16.08 -1.14 39.43
CA ILE A 303 17.48 -1.39 39.75
C ILE A 303 18.36 -0.97 38.57
N SER A 304 19.36 -0.14 38.84
CA SER A 304 20.38 0.22 37.85
C SER A 304 21.24 -0.97 37.47
N GLN A 305 21.43 -1.15 36.16
CA GLN A 305 22.27 -2.19 35.58
C GLN A 305 23.71 -1.71 35.32
N GLY A 306 24.02 -0.48 35.74
CA GLY A 306 25.30 0.17 35.50
C GLY A 306 25.21 1.25 34.42
N ARG A 307 26.26 2.05 34.37
CA ARG A 307 26.43 3.16 33.42
C ARG A 307 27.30 2.74 32.26
N LEU A 308 26.92 3.19 31.06
CA LEU A 308 27.59 2.91 29.80
C LEU A 308 28.10 4.22 29.21
N CYS A 309 29.36 4.28 28.80
CA CYS A 309 29.98 5.44 28.15
C CYS A 309 31.12 5.00 27.21
N GLY A 310 31.70 5.96 26.48
CA GLY A 310 32.72 5.69 25.46
C GLY A 310 32.15 5.10 24.16
N ASN A 311 33.04 4.55 23.33
CA ASN A 311 32.69 3.92 22.06
C ASN A 311 32.50 2.41 22.23
N LEU A 312 31.25 1.95 22.13
CA LEU A 312 30.86 0.56 22.40
C LEU A 312 30.10 -0.12 21.25
N ASN A 313 30.19 0.42 20.03
CA ASN A 313 29.50 -0.06 18.82
C ASN A 313 29.59 -1.58 18.57
N VAL A 314 30.67 -2.23 19.02
CA VAL A 314 30.92 -3.67 18.79
C VAL A 314 31.01 -4.45 20.10
N GLN A 315 30.79 -3.80 21.24
CA GLN A 315 31.07 -4.37 22.57
C GLN A 315 29.82 -4.58 23.42
N LEU A 316 28.71 -3.91 23.12
CA LEU A 316 27.48 -4.06 23.90
C LEU A 316 26.66 -5.28 23.43
N PRO A 317 26.48 -6.30 24.29
CA PRO A 317 25.50 -7.35 24.02
C PRO A 317 24.07 -6.80 24.17
N PRO A 318 23.08 -7.46 23.55
CA PRO A 318 21.67 -7.18 23.81
C PRO A 318 21.34 -7.32 25.31
N TYR A 319 20.52 -6.40 25.82
CA TYR A 319 19.99 -6.45 27.18
C TYR A 319 18.57 -7.03 27.16
N THR A 320 18.33 -8.09 27.93
CA THR A 320 16.99 -8.66 28.12
C THR A 320 16.44 -8.26 29.48
N SER A 321 15.28 -7.60 29.49
CA SER A 321 14.61 -7.18 30.72
C SER A 321 14.05 -8.36 31.52
N MET A 322 13.90 -8.17 32.83
CA MET A 322 13.29 -9.14 33.75
C MET A 322 11.75 -9.10 33.74
N SER A 323 11.17 -7.97 33.35
CA SER A 323 9.71 -7.74 33.31
C SER A 323 9.27 -7.12 31.98
N ASN A 324 7.98 -6.79 31.87
CA ASN A 324 7.42 -6.12 30.71
C ASN A 324 7.66 -4.60 30.71
N THR A 325 8.47 -4.08 31.64
CA THR A 325 8.81 -2.66 31.73
C THR A 325 10.33 -2.47 31.80
N LEU A 326 10.86 -1.45 31.13
CA LEU A 326 12.27 -1.07 31.17
C LEU A 326 12.38 0.46 31.10
N SER A 327 13.29 1.07 31.84
CA SER A 327 13.61 2.49 31.66
C SER A 327 15.06 2.66 31.19
N VAL A 328 15.27 3.57 30.25
CA VAL A 328 16.60 3.94 29.76
C VAL A 328 16.79 5.42 30.02
N MET A 329 17.90 5.79 30.64
CA MET A 329 18.25 7.17 30.95
C MET A 329 19.50 7.56 30.18
N PHE A 330 19.54 8.79 29.67
CA PHE A 330 20.74 9.40 29.11
C PHE A 330 21.02 10.73 29.80
N TYR A 331 22.25 10.89 30.26
CA TYR A 331 22.75 12.10 30.88
C TYR A 331 23.98 12.60 30.11
N SER A 332 24.07 13.91 29.88
CA SER A 332 25.32 14.56 29.45
C SER A 332 25.68 15.74 30.34
N ASP A 333 26.97 15.97 30.54
CA ASP A 333 27.51 17.07 31.33
C ASP A 333 27.58 18.39 30.52
N ASP A 334 28.29 19.40 31.02
CA ASP A 334 28.36 20.72 30.39
C ASP A 334 29.41 20.84 29.26
N SER A 335 30.09 19.75 28.91
CA SER A 335 31.21 19.70 27.98
C SER A 335 31.25 18.42 27.12
N THR A 336 32.30 18.27 26.31
CA THR A 336 32.64 17.10 25.47
C THR A 336 31.49 16.25 24.92
N THR A 337 31.02 16.57 23.71
CA THR A 337 30.01 15.76 23.02
C THR A 337 30.61 14.71 22.08
N ALA A 338 29.85 13.65 21.77
CA ALA A 338 30.15 12.68 20.72
C ALA A 338 28.91 12.39 19.87
N THR A 339 29.02 11.50 18.89
CA THR A 339 27.96 11.15 17.93
C THR A 339 26.66 10.68 18.60
N GLY A 340 26.76 10.09 19.80
CA GLY A 340 25.61 9.64 20.57
C GLY A 340 25.25 8.18 20.30
N PHE A 341 23.97 7.86 20.40
CA PHE A 341 23.51 6.48 20.25
C PHE A 341 22.18 6.39 19.50
N ALA A 342 21.99 5.22 18.88
CA ALA A 342 20.72 4.73 18.42
C ALA A 342 20.38 3.47 19.22
N ALA A 343 19.18 3.39 19.75
CA ALA A 343 18.68 2.26 20.51
C ALA A 343 17.45 1.69 19.82
N GLN A 344 17.32 0.37 19.87
CA GLN A 344 16.16 -0.36 19.35
C GLN A 344 15.75 -1.41 20.37
N TYR A 345 14.45 -1.61 20.54
CA TYR A 345 13.93 -2.69 21.35
C TYR A 345 12.92 -3.54 20.58
N THR A 346 12.82 -4.81 20.96
CA THR A 346 11.80 -5.74 20.49
C THR A 346 11.21 -6.51 21.66
N THR A 347 9.96 -6.91 21.53
CA THR A 347 9.26 -7.75 22.49
C THR A 347 9.62 -9.22 22.26
N ILE A 348 9.95 -9.92 23.34
CA ILE A 348 10.24 -11.35 23.33
C ILE A 348 9.37 -12.09 24.34
N VAL A 349 9.22 -13.40 24.12
CA VAL A 349 8.49 -14.32 25.00
C VAL A 349 9.39 -14.87 26.10
#